data_AF-A0AAQ4F486-F1
#
_entry.id   AF-A0AAQ4F486-F1
#
_cell.length_a   1.000
_cell.length_b   1.000
_cell.length_c   1.000
_cell.angle_alpha   90.00
_cell.angle_beta   90.00
_cell.angle_gamma   90.00
#
_symmetry.space_group_name_H-M   'P 1'
#
loop_
_entity.id
_entity.type
_entity.pdbx_description
1 polymer ?
#
loop_
_entity_poly.entity_id
_entity_poly.type
_entity_poly.pdbx_seq_one_letter_code
_entity_poly.pdbx_strand_id
1 'polypeptide(L)'
;MANPKMDTAGLLLLLHHVLLKVGLDAIPPATFVLVAAQACVFLRLFDLPWSDPSEVCISVETVLFKREWWRIFYGAIEHADSLHLYYNMVSFIWKGMILEDKVGSVQFTFIVSFFTALCGAVLIVMNCVLGEVVDGSFYYYCGVGFSGVIFALKVLNNHDYPGQSRRVFGFEVTLPSGFFVWAEPLLIQLISSDISFLAHLAGVLAGLAYVYVIKPAFSVAWRVLVEEPMLAMHQEVIPYGSILLLLVLLAVHGDLLPEHWTKDATCLTCSPVIEERQWRLLFLPALHCTGPWHLIYTVVSLLGLGYHIERRVGSVRFLSEMAVLVFATNLAFCAAIHYLLPDNDESGAVTPNEMKRECVPALTAAIMGMKGLYRVPYLQD
;
A
#
# COMPACT_ATOMS: atom_id res chain seq x y z
N MET A 1 35.81 -16.08 -22.47
CA MET A 1 35.29 -14.83 -23.05
C MET A 1 35.61 -13.73 -22.06
N ALA A 2 36.30 -12.67 -22.50
CA ALA A 2 36.71 -11.59 -21.62
C ALA A 2 35.46 -10.88 -21.07
N ASN A 3 35.32 -10.84 -19.74
CA ASN A 3 34.31 -10.02 -19.08
C ASN A 3 34.57 -8.56 -19.50
N PRO A 4 33.65 -7.87 -20.18
CA PRO A 4 33.86 -6.47 -20.53
C PRO A 4 34.18 -5.72 -19.24
N LYS A 5 35.28 -4.98 -19.21
CA LYS A 5 35.67 -4.18 -18.03
C LYS A 5 34.47 -3.32 -17.66
N MET A 6 33.86 -3.61 -16.50
CA MET A 6 32.77 -2.83 -15.96
C MET A 6 33.25 -1.38 -15.85
N ASP A 7 32.55 -0.46 -16.52
CA ASP A 7 32.86 0.95 -16.42
C ASP A 7 32.62 1.41 -14.98
N THR A 8 33.64 1.99 -14.35
CA THR A 8 33.59 2.46 -12.95
C THR A 8 33.68 3.96 -12.82
N ALA A 9 33.73 4.70 -13.95
CA ALA A 9 33.89 6.15 -13.94
C ALA A 9 32.76 6.84 -13.14
N GLY A 10 31.51 6.46 -13.37
CA GLY A 10 30.37 7.02 -12.63
C GLY A 10 30.39 6.72 -11.13
N LEU A 11 30.90 5.55 -10.73
CA LEU A 11 31.09 5.22 -9.31
C LEU A 11 32.16 6.09 -8.64
N LEU A 12 33.27 6.35 -9.32
CA LEU A 12 34.31 7.26 -8.83
C LEU A 12 33.77 8.69 -8.70
N LEU A 13 32.95 9.13 -9.66
CA LEU A 13 32.26 10.42 -9.59
C LEU A 13 31.26 10.47 -8.44
N LEU A 14 30.53 9.38 -8.19
CA LEU A 14 29.59 9.28 -7.07
C LEU A 14 30.33 9.39 -5.74
N LEU A 15 31.43 8.64 -5.58
CA LEU A 15 32.27 8.69 -4.39
C LEU A 15 32.86 10.10 -4.18
N HIS A 16 33.36 10.73 -5.24
CA HIS A 16 33.82 12.12 -5.21
C HIS A 16 32.70 13.08 -4.77
N HIS A 17 31.49 12.91 -5.30
CA HIS A 17 30.35 13.76 -4.95
C HIS A 17 29.96 13.59 -3.48
N VAL A 18 29.84 12.35 -3.00
CA VAL A 18 29.48 12.05 -1.60
C VAL A 18 30.54 12.57 -0.63
N LEU A 19 31.82 12.30 -0.88
CA LEU A 19 32.89 12.65 0.07
C LEU A 19 33.30 14.12 0.04
N LEU A 20 33.33 14.75 -1.15
CA LEU A 20 33.94 16.08 -1.33
C LEU A 20 32.95 17.19 -1.64
N LYS A 21 31.69 16.88 -2.01
CA LYS A 21 30.67 17.90 -2.30
C LYS A 21 29.53 17.92 -1.29
N VAL A 22 29.07 16.76 -0.83
CA VAL A 22 27.93 16.66 0.10
C VAL A 22 28.41 16.48 1.54
N GLY A 23 29.31 15.52 1.78
CA GLY A 23 29.72 15.08 3.10
C GLY A 23 28.80 13.97 3.63
N LEU A 24 29.38 12.95 4.28
CA LEU A 24 28.62 11.79 4.78
C LEU A 24 27.63 12.18 5.88
N ASP A 25 27.99 13.15 6.72
CA ASP A 25 27.15 13.63 7.83
C ASP A 25 25.89 14.36 7.35
N ALA A 26 25.88 14.82 6.10
CA ALA A 26 24.74 15.53 5.51
C ALA A 26 23.71 14.58 4.88
N ILE A 27 24.05 13.31 4.64
CA ILE A 27 23.15 12.35 3.97
C ILE A 27 22.34 11.61 5.05
N PRO A 28 20.99 11.72 5.05
CA PRO A 28 20.15 11.00 5.99
C PRO A 28 20.29 9.47 5.85
N PRO A 29 20.02 8.69 6.91
CA PRO A 29 20.42 7.29 6.98
C PRO A 29 19.71 6.39 5.96
N ALA A 30 18.41 6.54 5.71
CA ALA A 30 17.71 5.70 4.73
C ALA A 30 18.16 6.03 3.30
N THR A 31 18.34 7.32 2.98
CA THR A 31 18.91 7.78 1.72
C THR A 31 20.30 7.18 1.50
N PHE A 32 21.17 7.25 2.51
CA PHE A 32 22.51 6.67 2.44
C PHE A 32 22.48 5.15 2.19
N VAL A 33 21.66 4.41 2.96
CA VAL A 33 21.53 2.96 2.81
C VAL A 33 21.01 2.58 1.42
N LEU A 34 20.02 3.29 0.89
CA LEU A 34 19.47 3.03 -0.44
C LEU A 34 20.45 3.36 -1.57
N VAL A 35 21.27 4.40 -1.43
CA VAL A 35 22.36 4.71 -2.37
C VAL A 35 23.42 3.62 -2.32
N ALA A 36 23.86 3.23 -1.11
CA ALA A 36 24.85 2.19 -0.93
C ALA A 36 24.36 0.84 -1.49
N ALA A 37 23.10 0.47 -1.23
CA ALA A 37 22.52 -0.75 -1.75
C ALA A 37 22.55 -0.81 -3.29
N GLN A 38 22.16 0.27 -3.97
CA GLN A 38 22.19 0.32 -5.43
C GLN A 38 23.62 0.30 -6.00
N ALA A 39 24.57 0.97 -5.33
CA ALA A 39 25.98 0.87 -5.69
C ALA A 39 26.53 -0.56 -5.51
N CYS A 40 26.15 -1.25 -4.42
CA CYS A 40 26.53 -2.64 -4.18
C CYS A 40 25.93 -3.61 -5.22
N VAL A 41 24.66 -3.40 -5.61
CA VAL A 41 24.00 -4.17 -6.68
C VAL A 41 24.74 -3.98 -8.00
N PHE A 42 25.03 -2.74 -8.39
CA PHE A 42 25.79 -2.45 -9.61
C PHE A 42 27.19 -3.05 -9.59
N LEU A 43 27.88 -3.00 -8.45
CA LEU A 43 29.21 -3.59 -8.27
C LEU A 43 29.19 -5.13 -8.17
N ARG A 44 28.01 -5.76 -8.14
CA ARG A 44 27.84 -7.21 -7.93
C ARG A 44 28.56 -7.71 -6.67
N LEU A 45 28.47 -6.94 -5.57
CA LEU A 45 29.11 -7.32 -4.29
C LEU A 45 28.41 -8.48 -3.57
N PHE A 46 27.22 -8.86 -4.03
CA PHE A 46 26.43 -9.98 -3.52
C PHE A 46 26.06 -10.92 -4.66
N ASP A 47 25.83 -12.18 -4.34
CA ASP A 47 25.30 -13.17 -5.28
C ASP A 47 23.84 -12.81 -5.61
N LEU A 48 23.64 -12.18 -6.77
CA LEU A 48 22.33 -11.81 -7.26
C LEU A 48 21.74 -12.96 -8.11
N PRO A 49 20.41 -13.17 -8.08
CA PRO A 49 19.77 -14.22 -8.88
C PRO A 49 19.73 -13.92 -10.40
N TRP A 50 20.36 -12.84 -10.84
CA TRP A 50 20.49 -12.44 -12.24
C TRP A 50 21.91 -11.96 -12.54
N SER A 51 22.31 -12.12 -13.79
CA SER A 51 23.65 -11.72 -14.28
C SER A 51 23.61 -10.46 -15.14
N ASP A 52 22.51 -10.24 -15.86
CA ASP A 52 22.37 -9.15 -16.83
C ASP A 52 21.14 -8.28 -16.53
N PRO A 53 21.17 -6.95 -16.78
CA PRO A 53 20.00 -6.08 -16.59
C PRO A 53 18.74 -6.52 -17.34
N SER A 54 18.88 -7.18 -18.50
CA SER A 54 17.74 -7.71 -19.27
C SER A 54 16.99 -8.83 -18.53
N GLU A 55 17.66 -9.53 -17.62
CA GLU A 55 17.07 -10.61 -16.83
C GLU A 55 16.19 -10.11 -15.68
N VAL A 56 16.21 -8.80 -15.36
CA VAL A 56 15.41 -8.20 -14.27
C VAL A 56 14.63 -6.96 -14.64
N CYS A 57 14.74 -6.51 -15.88
CA CYS A 57 14.03 -5.33 -16.32
C CYS A 57 12.51 -5.48 -16.27
N ILE A 58 11.86 -4.31 -16.19
CA ILE A 58 10.43 -4.15 -16.13
C ILE A 58 9.89 -4.14 -17.56
N SER A 59 9.09 -5.15 -17.93
CA SER A 59 8.36 -5.22 -19.21
C SER A 59 6.95 -5.76 -19.00
N VAL A 60 6.05 -5.49 -19.94
CA VAL A 60 4.67 -6.01 -19.86
C VAL A 60 4.67 -7.52 -19.90
N GLU A 61 5.48 -8.12 -20.78
CA GLU A 61 5.60 -9.57 -20.90
C GLU A 61 5.96 -10.23 -19.57
N THR A 62 6.98 -9.73 -18.89
CA THR A 62 7.49 -10.34 -17.67
C THR A 62 6.60 -10.06 -16.46
N VAL A 63 6.16 -8.82 -16.28
CA VAL A 63 5.40 -8.42 -15.09
C VAL A 63 3.94 -8.86 -15.18
N LEU A 64 3.29 -8.71 -16.34
CA LEU A 64 1.87 -9.00 -16.50
C LEU A 64 1.61 -10.44 -16.93
N PHE A 65 2.26 -10.92 -17.99
CA PHE A 65 2.01 -12.27 -18.52
C PHE A 65 2.73 -13.37 -17.73
N LYS A 66 4.01 -13.17 -17.37
CA LYS A 66 4.77 -14.14 -16.55
C LYS A 66 4.56 -13.97 -15.03
N ARG A 67 3.87 -12.90 -14.61
CA ARG A 67 3.57 -12.58 -13.19
C ARG A 67 4.82 -12.41 -12.32
N GLU A 68 5.92 -11.96 -12.91
CA GLU A 68 7.20 -11.77 -12.22
C GLU A 68 7.26 -10.36 -11.58
N TRP A 69 6.34 -10.08 -10.66
CA TRP A 69 6.17 -8.73 -10.06
C TRP A 69 7.41 -8.26 -9.28
N TRP A 70 8.27 -9.18 -8.84
CA TRP A 70 9.54 -8.89 -8.19
C TRP A 70 10.45 -8.01 -9.07
N ARG A 71 10.30 -8.06 -10.40
CA ARG A 71 11.05 -7.24 -11.35
C ARG A 71 10.79 -5.75 -11.20
N ILE A 72 9.63 -5.35 -10.66
CA ILE A 72 9.35 -3.94 -10.37
C ILE A 72 10.36 -3.38 -9.36
N PHE A 73 10.73 -4.18 -8.36
CA PHE A 73 11.68 -3.76 -7.33
C PHE A 73 13.12 -3.97 -7.79
N TYR A 74 13.44 -5.17 -8.30
CA TYR A 74 14.82 -5.48 -8.71
C TYR A 74 15.26 -4.70 -9.96
N GLY A 75 14.38 -4.53 -10.94
CA GLY A 75 14.64 -3.69 -12.11
C GLY A 75 14.82 -2.21 -11.76
N ALA A 76 14.18 -1.72 -10.69
CA ALA A 76 14.35 -0.34 -10.23
C ALA A 76 15.71 -0.08 -9.56
N ILE A 77 16.32 -1.08 -8.93
CA ILE A 77 17.65 -0.94 -8.30
C ILE A 77 18.80 -1.33 -9.24
N GLU A 78 18.50 -2.00 -10.35
CA GLU A 78 19.45 -2.34 -11.41
C GLU A 78 19.74 -1.14 -12.32
N HIS A 79 20.98 -1.00 -12.81
CA HIS A 79 21.38 0.10 -13.68
C HIS A 79 22.18 -0.42 -14.87
N ALA A 80 21.90 0.11 -16.07
CA ALA A 80 22.55 -0.33 -17.30
C ALA A 80 24.03 0.05 -17.40
N ASP A 81 24.42 1.20 -16.83
CA ASP A 81 25.78 1.73 -16.91
C ASP A 81 26.14 2.62 -15.70
N SER A 82 27.42 2.95 -15.59
CA SER A 82 28.00 3.64 -14.44
C SER A 82 27.53 5.10 -14.32
N LEU A 83 27.33 5.77 -15.46
CA LEU A 83 26.88 7.17 -15.48
C LEU A 83 25.39 7.26 -15.17
N HIS A 84 24.58 6.32 -15.66
CA HIS A 84 23.18 6.22 -15.29
C HIS A 84 23.02 6.02 -13.77
N LEU A 85 23.82 5.15 -13.15
CA LEU A 85 23.89 5.04 -11.69
C LEU A 85 24.30 6.36 -11.03
N TYR A 86 25.36 7.01 -11.51
CA TYR A 86 25.86 8.27 -10.94
C TYR A 86 24.79 9.36 -10.90
N TYR A 87 24.15 9.66 -12.04
CA TYR A 87 23.15 10.71 -12.13
C TYR A 87 21.91 10.39 -11.29
N ASN A 88 21.47 9.13 -11.27
CA ASN A 88 20.37 8.70 -10.42
C ASN A 88 20.71 8.92 -8.94
N MET A 89 21.88 8.46 -8.49
CA MET A 89 22.24 8.53 -7.08
C MET A 89 22.45 9.97 -6.61
N VAL A 90 23.10 10.83 -7.42
CA VAL A 90 23.21 12.26 -7.10
C VAL A 90 21.84 12.92 -6.99
N SER A 91 20.94 12.67 -7.95
CA SER A 91 19.59 13.24 -7.94
C SER A 91 18.76 12.73 -6.77
N PHE A 92 18.93 11.47 -6.41
CA PHE A 92 18.27 10.85 -5.26
C PHE A 92 18.79 11.41 -3.93
N ILE A 93 20.10 11.59 -3.74
CA ILE A 93 20.69 12.18 -2.53
C ILE A 93 20.05 13.54 -2.23
N TRP A 94 20.00 14.45 -3.21
CA TRP A 94 19.41 15.78 -2.99
C TRP A 94 17.93 15.72 -2.61
N LYS A 95 17.17 14.82 -3.23
CA LYS A 95 15.73 14.65 -2.93
C LYS A 95 15.50 13.98 -1.58
N GLY A 96 16.36 13.02 -1.23
CA GLY A 96 16.37 12.31 0.04
C GLY A 96 16.72 13.23 1.20
N MET A 97 17.78 14.04 1.08
CA MET A 97 18.14 15.06 2.07
C MET A 97 16.96 16.00 2.40
N ILE A 98 16.22 16.44 1.39
CA ILE A 98 15.06 17.33 1.61
C ILE A 98 13.90 16.55 2.24
N LEU A 99 13.55 15.39 1.71
CA LEU A 99 12.32 14.70 2.09
C LEU A 99 12.47 13.92 3.40
N GLU A 100 13.55 13.16 3.56
CA GLU A 100 13.81 12.33 4.73
C GLU A 100 13.92 13.17 6.00
N ASP A 101 14.55 14.35 5.93
CA ASP A 101 14.62 15.29 7.05
C ASP A 101 13.24 15.80 7.49
N LYS A 102 12.25 15.80 6.60
CA LYS A 102 10.89 16.29 6.89
C LYS A 102 9.96 15.20 7.39
N VAL A 103 10.10 13.98 6.91
CA VAL A 103 9.15 12.88 7.20
C VAL A 103 9.73 11.78 8.08
N GLY A 104 11.05 11.76 8.27
CA GLY A 104 11.78 10.70 8.99
C GLY A 104 12.07 9.47 8.13
N SER A 105 13.12 8.73 8.49
CA SER A 105 13.68 7.62 7.71
C SER A 105 12.71 6.46 7.45
N VAL A 106 11.87 6.12 8.43
CA VAL A 106 10.88 5.05 8.29
C VAL A 106 9.83 5.43 7.25
N GLN A 107 9.22 6.61 7.40
CA GLN A 107 8.20 7.10 6.46
C GLN A 107 8.79 7.32 5.07
N PHE A 108 10.03 7.83 4.98
CA PHE A 108 10.73 8.00 3.71
C PHE A 108 10.93 6.67 2.99
N THR A 109 11.35 5.62 3.70
CA THR A 109 11.52 4.28 3.14
C THR A 109 10.19 3.70 2.63
N PHE A 110 9.09 3.93 3.36
CA PHE A 110 7.75 3.57 2.89
C PHE A 110 7.35 4.32 1.61
N ILE A 111 7.59 5.63 1.56
CA ILE A 111 7.31 6.45 0.36
C ILE A 111 8.12 5.95 -0.83
N VAL A 112 9.41 5.69 -0.65
CA VAL A 112 10.28 5.17 -1.71
C VAL A 112 9.76 3.81 -2.20
N SER A 113 9.45 2.89 -1.31
CA SER A 113 8.95 1.55 -1.66
C SER A 113 7.60 1.62 -2.40
N PHE A 114 6.71 2.50 -1.93
CA PHE A 114 5.42 2.75 -2.56
C PHE A 114 5.59 3.36 -3.96
N PHE A 115 6.47 4.33 -4.12
CA PHE A 115 6.78 4.91 -5.43
C PHE A 115 7.45 3.93 -6.38
N THR A 116 8.31 3.02 -5.92
CA THR A 116 8.84 1.95 -6.76
C THR A 116 7.71 1.10 -7.35
N ALA A 117 6.77 0.66 -6.50
CA ALA A 117 5.62 -0.13 -6.95
C ALA A 117 4.71 0.67 -7.91
N LEU A 118 4.37 1.91 -7.56
CA LEU A 118 3.47 2.75 -8.35
C LEU A 118 4.08 3.14 -9.71
N CYS A 119 5.36 3.51 -9.75
CA CYS A 119 6.06 3.83 -10.99
C CYS A 119 6.12 2.61 -11.92
N GLY A 120 6.42 1.43 -11.37
CA GLY A 120 6.39 0.17 -12.13
C GLY A 120 5.01 -0.12 -12.71
N ALA A 121 3.95 0.00 -11.90
CA ALA A 121 2.57 -0.20 -12.37
C ALA A 121 2.19 0.79 -13.49
N VAL A 122 2.50 2.08 -13.32
CA VAL A 122 2.22 3.11 -14.34
C VAL A 122 3.01 2.83 -15.63
N LEU A 123 4.28 2.43 -15.53
CA LEU A 123 5.10 2.07 -16.69
C LEU A 123 4.49 0.89 -17.46
N ILE A 124 4.03 -0.15 -16.77
CA ILE A 124 3.37 -1.31 -17.40
C ILE A 124 2.09 -0.86 -18.11
N VAL A 125 1.24 -0.06 -17.45
CA VAL A 125 0.00 0.44 -18.07
C VAL A 125 0.31 1.27 -19.31
N MET A 126 1.31 2.16 -19.25
CA MET A 126 1.74 2.95 -20.41
C MET A 126 2.23 2.07 -21.56
N ASN A 127 3.09 1.09 -21.27
CA ASN A 127 3.61 0.17 -22.27
C ASN A 127 2.52 -0.73 -22.87
N CYS A 128 1.51 -1.14 -22.10
CA CYS A 128 0.34 -1.83 -22.63
C CYS A 128 -0.43 -0.95 -23.62
N VAL A 129 -0.73 0.30 -23.25
CA VAL A 129 -1.47 1.23 -24.12
C VAL A 129 -0.69 1.51 -25.41
N LEU A 130 0.62 1.70 -25.32
CA LEU A 130 1.47 1.89 -26.50
C LEU A 130 1.59 0.61 -27.34
N GLY A 131 1.58 -0.55 -26.69
CA GLY A 131 1.54 -1.87 -27.34
C GLY A 131 0.34 -2.04 -28.26
N GLU A 132 -0.83 -1.59 -27.79
CA GLU A 132 -2.09 -1.66 -28.54
C GLU A 132 -2.21 -0.55 -29.59
N VAL A 133 -1.80 0.68 -29.27
CA VAL A 133 -2.08 1.87 -30.08
C VAL A 133 -0.98 2.20 -31.08
N VAL A 134 0.28 1.86 -30.78
CA VAL A 134 1.45 2.22 -31.60
C VAL A 134 2.04 0.99 -32.26
N ASP A 135 2.61 0.07 -31.48
CA ASP A 135 3.25 -1.15 -31.98
C ASP A 135 3.49 -2.19 -30.87
N GLY A 136 3.43 -3.47 -31.21
CA GLY A 136 3.61 -4.57 -30.26
C GLY A 136 4.99 -4.64 -29.59
N SER A 137 6.01 -3.96 -30.10
CA SER A 137 7.35 -3.91 -29.46
C SER A 137 7.31 -3.31 -28.06
N PHE A 138 6.33 -2.45 -27.72
CA PHE A 138 6.21 -1.88 -26.39
C PHE A 138 5.91 -2.91 -25.29
N TYR A 139 5.34 -4.08 -25.62
CA TYR A 139 5.17 -5.18 -24.65
C TYR A 139 6.49 -5.74 -24.13
N TYR A 140 7.53 -5.69 -24.98
CA TYR A 140 8.87 -6.20 -24.71
C TYR A 140 9.84 -5.10 -24.30
N TYR A 141 9.37 -3.85 -24.20
CA TYR A 141 10.20 -2.74 -23.76
C TYR A 141 10.75 -3.00 -22.35
N CYS A 142 12.07 -2.95 -22.24
CA CYS A 142 12.82 -3.36 -21.07
C CYS A 142 13.31 -2.11 -20.32
N GLY A 143 12.66 -1.80 -19.19
CA GLY A 143 13.02 -0.66 -18.34
C GLY A 143 13.82 -1.09 -17.11
N VAL A 144 15.00 -0.48 -16.90
CA VAL A 144 15.78 -0.59 -15.65
C VAL A 144 16.11 0.81 -15.13
N GLY A 145 16.37 0.90 -13.83
CA GLY A 145 16.86 2.11 -13.17
C GLY A 145 15.85 2.78 -12.25
N PHE A 146 16.40 3.55 -11.33
CA PHE A 146 15.66 4.18 -10.24
C PHE A 146 15.04 5.54 -10.61
N SER A 147 15.22 5.97 -11.85
CA SER A 147 14.87 7.31 -12.32
C SER A 147 13.37 7.62 -12.21
N GLY A 148 12.48 6.64 -12.44
CA GLY A 148 11.04 6.82 -12.24
C GLY A 148 10.70 7.23 -10.80
N VAL A 149 11.32 6.56 -9.81
CA VAL A 149 11.14 6.89 -8.38
C VAL A 149 11.68 8.28 -8.07
N ILE A 150 12.83 8.64 -8.63
CA ILE A 150 13.43 9.97 -8.48
C ILE A 150 12.49 11.07 -9.01
N PHE A 151 11.81 10.84 -10.14
CA PHE A 151 10.83 11.77 -10.68
C PHE A 151 9.56 11.85 -9.84
N ALA A 152 9.07 10.74 -9.31
CA ALA A 152 7.95 10.76 -8.37
C ALA A 152 8.28 11.57 -7.10
N LEU A 153 9.49 11.36 -6.53
CA LEU A 153 10.01 12.15 -5.41
C LEU A 153 10.18 13.63 -5.76
N LYS A 154 10.55 13.95 -7.01
CA LYS A 154 10.61 15.34 -7.49
C LYS A 154 9.25 16.02 -7.43
N VAL A 155 8.21 15.35 -7.91
CA VAL A 155 6.85 15.86 -7.89
C VAL A 155 6.40 16.07 -6.45
N LEU A 156 6.62 15.09 -5.58
CA LEU A 156 6.28 15.18 -4.16
C LEU A 156 6.99 16.35 -3.47
N ASN A 157 8.30 16.48 -3.63
CA ASN A 157 9.08 17.57 -3.05
C ASN A 157 8.63 18.94 -3.55
N ASN A 158 8.34 19.08 -4.84
CA ASN A 158 7.86 20.35 -5.40
C ASN A 158 6.46 20.73 -4.92
N HIS A 159 5.60 19.74 -4.66
CA HIS A 159 4.24 19.96 -4.17
C HIS A 159 4.22 20.27 -2.67
N ASP A 160 4.84 19.42 -1.84
CA ASP A 160 4.78 19.52 -0.39
C ASP A 160 5.78 20.56 0.17
N TYR A 161 6.89 20.80 -0.52
CA TYR A 161 7.95 21.73 -0.10
C TYR A 161 8.35 22.69 -1.22
N PRO A 162 7.41 23.54 -1.69
CA PRO A 162 7.64 24.42 -2.83
C PRO A 162 8.84 25.34 -2.58
N GLY A 163 9.70 25.45 -3.58
CA GLY A 163 10.89 26.31 -3.53
C GLY A 163 12.09 25.72 -2.80
N GLN A 164 12.01 24.52 -2.20
CA GLN A 164 13.17 23.81 -1.64
C GLN A 164 13.88 22.93 -2.68
N SER A 165 13.16 22.43 -3.70
CA SER A 165 13.72 21.63 -4.79
C SER A 165 13.94 22.47 -6.07
N ARG A 166 14.88 23.42 -6.03
CA ARG A 166 15.21 24.29 -7.18
C ARG A 166 16.27 23.73 -8.12
N ARG A 167 16.67 22.46 -7.95
CA ARG A 167 17.83 21.90 -8.66
C ARG A 167 17.43 21.04 -9.85
N VAL A 168 18.08 21.28 -10.98
CA VAL A 168 18.05 20.44 -12.19
C VAL A 168 19.49 20.04 -12.49
N PHE A 169 19.80 18.74 -12.53
CA PHE A 169 21.19 18.23 -12.62
C PHE A 169 22.15 18.82 -11.56
N GLY A 170 21.65 19.13 -10.37
CA GLY A 170 22.45 19.72 -9.29
C GLY A 170 22.70 21.23 -9.41
N PHE A 171 22.26 21.89 -10.48
CA PHE A 171 22.34 23.35 -10.62
C PHE A 171 21.06 24.03 -10.14
N GLU A 172 21.19 25.15 -9.42
CA GLU A 172 20.05 25.96 -9.03
C GLU A 172 19.46 26.68 -10.24
N VAL A 173 18.22 26.37 -10.56
CA VAL A 173 17.47 26.98 -11.66
C VAL A 173 16.26 27.70 -11.07
N THR A 174 15.94 28.87 -11.61
CA THR A 174 14.69 29.57 -11.29
C THR A 174 13.73 29.38 -12.46
N LEU A 175 12.73 28.52 -12.30
CA LEU A 175 11.64 28.33 -13.26
C LEU A 175 10.30 28.71 -12.59
N PRO A 176 9.26 29.09 -13.36
CA PRO A 176 7.91 29.21 -12.83
C PRO A 176 7.43 27.89 -12.22
N SER A 177 6.63 27.95 -11.15
CA SER A 177 6.09 26.77 -10.48
C SER A 177 5.32 25.89 -11.48
N GLY A 178 5.71 24.61 -11.58
CA GLY A 178 5.14 23.64 -12.53
C GLY A 178 6.09 23.21 -13.66
N PHE A 179 6.95 24.10 -14.17
CA PHE A 179 7.88 23.75 -15.26
C PHE A 179 9.07 22.90 -14.79
N PHE A 180 9.42 22.96 -13.50
CA PHE A 180 10.52 22.18 -12.92
C PHE A 180 10.33 20.67 -13.10
N VAL A 181 9.09 20.18 -13.01
CA VAL A 181 8.80 18.75 -13.13
C VAL A 181 9.10 18.24 -14.55
N TRP A 182 8.88 19.08 -15.57
CA TRP A 182 9.01 18.72 -16.98
C TRP A 182 10.38 19.06 -17.58
N ALA A 183 11.10 20.04 -17.03
CA ALA A 183 12.39 20.48 -17.57
C ALA A 183 13.44 19.35 -17.57
N GLU A 184 13.56 18.60 -16.47
CA GLU A 184 14.60 17.57 -16.34
C GLU A 184 14.36 16.34 -17.22
N PRO A 185 13.14 15.75 -17.30
CA PRO A 185 12.87 14.66 -18.25
C PRO A 185 13.12 15.05 -19.71
N LEU A 186 12.71 16.26 -20.11
CA LEU A 186 12.90 16.75 -21.48
C LEU A 186 14.38 16.97 -21.80
N LEU A 187 15.15 17.53 -20.87
CA LEU A 187 16.59 17.71 -21.05
C LEU A 187 17.32 16.37 -21.13
N ILE A 188 16.96 15.38 -20.30
CA ILE A 188 17.58 14.05 -20.38
C ILE A 188 17.32 13.42 -21.75
N GLN A 189 16.10 13.53 -22.28
CA GLN A 189 15.76 12.98 -23.59
C GLN A 189 16.55 13.63 -24.74
N LEU A 190 16.93 14.91 -24.59
CA LEU A 190 17.77 15.61 -25.56
C LEU A 190 19.25 15.20 -25.46
N ILE A 191 19.71 14.79 -24.28
CA ILE A 191 21.12 14.47 -24.00
C ILE A 191 21.42 12.98 -24.25
N SER A 192 20.48 12.09 -23.96
CA SER A 192 20.64 10.65 -24.15
C SER A 192 19.32 10.03 -24.60
N SER A 193 19.27 9.62 -25.87
CA SER A 193 18.12 8.91 -26.46
C SER A 193 17.93 7.50 -25.91
N ASP A 194 18.96 6.94 -25.28
CA ASP A 194 18.99 5.57 -24.77
C ASP A 194 18.33 5.44 -23.39
N ILE A 195 18.08 6.55 -22.72
CA ILE A 195 17.40 6.58 -21.42
C ILE A 195 15.89 6.64 -21.63
N SER A 196 15.15 5.79 -20.90
CA SER A 196 13.71 5.64 -21.07
C SER A 196 12.91 6.90 -20.69
N PHE A 197 12.53 7.70 -21.69
CA PHE A 197 11.51 8.75 -21.53
C PHE A 197 10.25 8.22 -20.83
N LEU A 198 9.82 7.01 -21.19
CA LEU A 198 8.62 6.38 -20.67
C LEU A 198 8.73 6.11 -19.16
N ALA A 199 9.88 5.64 -18.68
CA ALA A 199 10.11 5.46 -17.25
C ALA A 199 10.07 6.80 -16.49
N HIS A 200 10.64 7.87 -17.06
CA HIS A 200 10.59 9.20 -16.45
C HIS A 200 9.17 9.75 -16.40
N LEU A 201 8.43 9.63 -17.51
CA LEU A 201 7.04 10.04 -17.60
C LEU A 201 6.17 9.24 -16.63
N ALA A 202 6.37 7.93 -16.53
CA ALA A 202 5.70 7.08 -15.55
C ALA A 202 5.96 7.56 -14.11
N GLY A 203 7.20 7.95 -13.80
CA GLY A 203 7.57 8.55 -12.52
C GLY A 203 6.83 9.87 -12.22
N VAL A 204 6.78 10.78 -13.20
CA VAL A 204 6.04 12.04 -13.08
C VAL A 204 4.54 11.78 -12.86
N LEU A 205 3.93 10.90 -13.65
CA LEU A 205 2.51 10.55 -13.54
C LEU A 205 2.20 9.86 -12.22
N ALA A 206 3.05 8.94 -11.76
CA ALA A 206 2.93 8.31 -10.45
C ALA A 206 2.99 9.34 -9.32
N GLY A 207 3.95 10.28 -9.40
CA GLY A 207 4.04 11.40 -8.47
C GLY A 207 2.77 12.24 -8.45
N LEU A 208 2.26 12.65 -9.61
CA LEU A 208 1.04 13.45 -9.73
C LEU A 208 -0.19 12.71 -9.19
N ALA A 209 -0.34 11.43 -9.54
CA ALA A 209 -1.40 10.57 -9.01
C ALA A 209 -1.31 10.49 -7.48
N TYR A 210 -0.09 10.39 -6.92
CA TYR A 210 0.09 10.36 -5.49
C TYR A 210 -0.36 11.65 -4.79
N VAL A 211 0.16 12.81 -5.21
CA VAL A 211 -0.17 14.08 -4.51
C VAL A 211 -1.59 14.56 -4.73
N TYR A 212 -2.18 14.34 -5.91
CA TYR A 212 -3.51 14.86 -6.23
C TYR A 212 -4.65 13.87 -6.02
N VAL A 213 -4.38 12.56 -6.01
CA VAL A 213 -5.42 11.53 -5.90
C VAL A 213 -5.22 10.67 -4.66
N ILE A 214 -4.09 9.95 -4.56
CA ILE A 214 -3.90 8.89 -3.56
C ILE A 214 -3.77 9.47 -2.14
N LYS A 215 -2.88 10.45 -1.94
CA LYS A 215 -2.64 11.07 -0.62
C LYS A 215 -3.90 11.79 -0.11
N PRO A 216 -4.62 12.60 -0.92
CA PRO A 216 -5.90 13.17 -0.51
C PRO A 216 -6.95 12.11 -0.21
N ALA A 217 -7.11 11.09 -1.07
CA ALA A 217 -8.06 10.01 -0.85
C ALA A 217 -7.77 9.25 0.44
N PHE A 218 -6.50 8.94 0.72
CA PHE A 218 -6.09 8.34 1.98
C PHE A 218 -6.36 9.28 3.17
N SER A 219 -6.13 10.60 3.05
CA SER A 219 -6.45 11.55 4.11
C SER A 219 -7.95 11.65 4.39
N VAL A 220 -8.79 11.54 3.35
CA VAL A 220 -10.25 11.55 3.48
C VAL A 220 -10.70 10.22 4.08
N ALA A 221 -10.19 9.10 3.58
CA ALA A 221 -10.45 7.78 4.13
C ALA A 221 -10.03 7.73 5.60
N TRP A 222 -8.84 8.22 5.97
CA TRP A 222 -8.35 8.29 7.34
C TRP A 222 -9.24 9.19 8.21
N ARG A 223 -9.60 10.39 7.76
CA ARG A 223 -10.54 11.26 8.49
C ARG A 223 -11.87 10.58 8.74
N VAL A 224 -12.43 9.99 7.70
CA VAL A 224 -13.72 9.30 7.75
C VAL A 224 -13.64 8.02 8.59
N LEU A 225 -12.57 7.25 8.51
CA LEU A 225 -12.41 5.94 9.15
C LEU A 225 -11.84 6.02 10.56
N VAL A 226 -11.03 7.04 10.88
CA VAL A 226 -10.14 7.07 12.05
C VAL A 226 -10.15 8.39 12.85
N GLU A 227 -10.29 9.56 12.23
CA GLU A 227 -10.02 10.86 12.90
C GLU A 227 -11.26 11.52 13.57
N GLU A 228 -12.47 11.25 13.06
CA GLU A 228 -13.75 11.74 13.65
C GLU A 228 -14.13 11.24 15.09
N PRO A 229 -13.49 10.23 15.74
CA PRO A 229 -13.78 9.88 17.13
C PRO A 229 -12.80 10.50 18.17
N MET A 230 -11.71 11.17 17.78
CA MET A 230 -10.63 11.52 18.72
C MET A 230 -10.76 12.88 19.43
N LEU A 231 -11.49 13.85 18.86
CA LEU A 231 -11.48 15.25 19.35
C LEU A 231 -12.56 15.60 20.39
N ALA A 232 -13.40 14.65 20.80
CA ALA A 232 -14.37 14.84 21.89
C ALA A 232 -13.84 14.27 23.22
N MET A 233 -12.61 14.60 23.59
CA MET A 233 -11.89 13.99 24.72
C MET A 233 -12.07 14.74 26.05
N HIS A 234 -13.32 15.09 26.42
CA HIS A 234 -13.65 15.55 27.78
C HIS A 234 -14.93 14.89 28.30
N GLN A 235 -14.81 13.63 28.74
CA GLN A 235 -15.56 13.01 29.84
C GLN A 235 -15.14 11.55 29.99
N GLU A 236 -14.73 11.18 31.21
CA GLU A 236 -14.25 9.85 31.61
C GLU A 236 -15.40 8.83 31.67
N VAL A 237 -15.94 8.43 30.52
CA VAL A 237 -16.84 7.25 30.47
C VAL A 237 -16.03 6.06 30.01
N ILE A 238 -15.86 5.08 30.90
CA ILE A 238 -15.19 3.82 30.61
C ILE A 238 -16.11 3.02 29.66
N PRO A 239 -15.60 2.55 28.51
CA PRO A 239 -16.38 1.89 27.47
C PRO A 239 -16.57 0.40 27.78
N TYR A 240 -17.36 0.11 28.81
CA TYR A 240 -17.54 -1.25 29.32
C TYR A 240 -18.00 -2.24 28.25
N GLY A 241 -18.81 -1.83 27.28
CA GLY A 241 -19.31 -2.66 26.18
C GLY A 241 -18.23 -3.00 25.15
N SER A 242 -17.42 -2.03 24.75
CA SER A 242 -16.31 -2.23 23.80
C SER A 242 -15.21 -3.06 24.44
N ILE A 243 -14.92 -2.82 25.73
CA ILE A 243 -14.00 -3.66 26.52
C ILE A 243 -14.54 -5.08 26.65
N LEU A 244 -15.84 -5.25 26.96
CA LEU A 244 -16.46 -6.56 27.07
C LEU A 244 -16.37 -7.34 25.75
N LEU A 245 -16.71 -6.71 24.62
CA LEU A 245 -16.60 -7.33 23.30
C LEU A 245 -15.14 -7.66 22.95
N LEU A 246 -14.19 -6.80 23.31
CA LEU A 246 -12.77 -7.05 23.13
C LEU A 246 -12.28 -8.25 23.96
N LEU A 247 -12.67 -8.32 25.23
CA LEU A 247 -12.33 -9.43 26.12
C LEU A 247 -12.92 -10.75 25.62
N VAL A 248 -14.17 -10.73 25.14
CA VAL A 248 -14.80 -11.89 24.53
C VAL A 248 -14.08 -12.30 23.25
N LEU A 249 -13.71 -11.34 22.39
CA LEU A 249 -12.98 -11.60 21.14
C LEU A 249 -11.61 -12.24 21.40
N LEU A 250 -10.87 -11.74 22.41
CA LEU A 250 -9.59 -12.29 22.84
C LEU A 250 -9.75 -13.66 23.51
N ALA A 251 -10.81 -13.87 24.29
CA ALA A 251 -11.09 -15.18 24.90
C ALA A 251 -11.43 -16.25 23.86
N VAL A 252 -12.14 -15.89 22.79
CA VAL A 252 -12.43 -16.77 21.65
C VAL A 252 -11.14 -17.12 20.88
N HIS A 253 -10.25 -16.16 20.64
CA HIS A 253 -9.01 -16.40 19.88
C HIS A 253 -7.86 -16.98 20.72
N GLY A 254 -7.93 -16.85 22.05
CA GLY A 254 -6.93 -17.35 22.99
C GLY A 254 -7.26 -18.71 23.60
N ASP A 255 -8.26 -19.42 23.06
CA ASP A 255 -8.74 -20.73 23.56
C ASP A 255 -9.12 -20.73 25.06
N LEU A 256 -9.56 -19.58 25.58
CA LEU A 256 -9.91 -19.42 27.01
C LEU A 256 -11.36 -19.84 27.31
N LEU A 257 -12.16 -20.14 26.28
CA LEU A 257 -13.54 -20.57 26.43
C LEU A 257 -13.65 -22.10 26.54
N PRO A 258 -14.60 -22.63 27.33
CA PRO A 258 -14.82 -24.07 27.43
C PRO A 258 -15.08 -24.71 26.07
N GLU A 259 -14.53 -25.92 25.85
CA GLU A 259 -14.63 -26.63 24.56
C GLU A 259 -16.05 -26.72 24.00
N HIS A 260 -17.08 -26.83 24.84
CA HIS A 260 -18.48 -26.93 24.40
C HIS A 260 -19.02 -25.65 23.75
N TRP A 261 -18.37 -24.50 23.93
CA TRP A 261 -18.70 -23.25 23.24
C TRP A 261 -17.92 -23.09 21.92
N THR A 262 -16.72 -23.68 21.81
CA THR A 262 -15.81 -23.46 20.68
C THR A 262 -15.87 -24.58 19.64
N LYS A 263 -16.30 -25.80 20.01
CA LYS A 263 -16.31 -27.00 19.13
C LYS A 263 -17.08 -26.81 17.82
N ASP A 264 -18.13 -26.00 17.85
CA ASP A 264 -19.00 -25.72 16.70
C ASP A 264 -18.94 -24.25 16.22
N ALA A 265 -18.06 -23.43 16.79
CA ALA A 265 -18.00 -21.98 16.58
C ALA A 265 -16.95 -21.52 15.56
N THR A 266 -16.47 -22.44 14.72
CA THR A 266 -15.35 -22.18 13.79
C THR A 266 -15.75 -21.33 12.58
N CYS A 267 -17.01 -21.38 12.13
CA CYS A 267 -17.63 -20.47 11.15
C CYS A 267 -19.17 -20.57 11.23
N LEU A 268 -19.89 -19.57 10.69
CA LEU A 268 -21.35 -19.59 10.60
C LEU A 268 -21.79 -20.71 9.64
N THR A 269 -22.54 -21.69 10.15
CA THR A 269 -23.19 -22.72 9.32
C THR A 269 -24.65 -22.35 9.10
N CYS A 270 -25.05 -22.19 7.83
CA CYS A 270 -26.37 -21.64 7.49
C CYS A 270 -27.50 -22.67 7.59
N SER A 271 -27.23 -23.95 7.27
CA SER A 271 -28.24 -25.02 7.31
C SER A 271 -28.88 -25.22 8.70
N PRO A 272 -28.13 -25.38 9.81
CA PRO A 272 -28.74 -25.57 11.13
C PRO A 272 -29.51 -24.34 11.64
N VAL A 273 -29.15 -23.14 11.17
CA VAL A 273 -29.87 -21.90 11.52
C VAL A 273 -31.26 -21.89 10.88
N ILE A 274 -31.37 -22.25 9.60
CA ILE A 274 -32.61 -22.15 8.82
C ILE A 274 -33.49 -23.38 9.00
N GLU A 275 -32.93 -24.58 8.89
CA GLU A 275 -33.66 -25.84 8.90
C GLU A 275 -34.05 -26.27 10.32
N GLU A 276 -33.12 -26.13 11.28
CA GLU A 276 -33.29 -26.62 12.66
C GLU A 276 -33.58 -25.48 13.67
N ARG A 277 -33.70 -24.23 13.21
CA ARG A 277 -33.96 -23.04 14.04
C ARG A 277 -32.94 -22.86 15.17
N GLN A 278 -31.68 -23.23 14.95
CA GLN A 278 -30.61 -23.04 15.93
C GLN A 278 -30.08 -21.60 15.98
N TRP A 279 -30.93 -20.63 16.38
CA TRP A 279 -30.62 -19.20 16.37
C TRP A 279 -29.37 -18.78 17.16
N ARG A 280 -28.96 -19.58 18.16
CA ARG A 280 -27.71 -19.38 18.93
C ARG A 280 -26.46 -19.28 18.04
N LEU A 281 -26.48 -19.95 16.89
CA LEU A 281 -25.39 -19.96 15.92
C LEU A 281 -25.25 -18.63 15.17
N LEU A 282 -26.16 -17.67 15.34
CA LEU A 282 -26.04 -16.32 14.76
C LEU A 282 -25.17 -15.37 15.59
N PHE A 283 -24.80 -15.73 16.82
CA PHE A 283 -24.06 -14.83 17.72
C PHE A 283 -22.58 -15.23 17.89
N LEU A 284 -22.30 -16.49 18.23
CA LEU A 284 -20.93 -16.92 18.51
C LEU A 284 -19.99 -16.86 17.29
N PRO A 285 -20.40 -17.34 16.10
CA PRO A 285 -19.58 -17.26 14.89
C PRO A 285 -19.29 -15.83 14.42
N ALA A 286 -20.06 -14.83 14.86
CA ALA A 286 -19.83 -13.43 14.54
C ALA A 286 -18.54 -12.86 15.14
N LEU A 287 -18.05 -13.51 16.21
CA LEU A 287 -16.83 -13.16 16.92
C LEU A 287 -15.59 -13.81 16.30
N HIS A 288 -15.75 -14.64 15.27
CA HIS A 288 -14.64 -15.29 14.59
C HIS A 288 -14.00 -14.35 13.56
N CYS A 289 -12.68 -14.20 13.61
CA CYS A 289 -11.93 -13.47 12.59
C CYS A 289 -11.22 -14.46 11.67
N THR A 290 -11.38 -14.28 10.36
CA THR A 290 -10.75 -15.08 9.29
C THR A 290 -9.21 -15.10 9.28
N GLY A 291 -8.54 -14.32 10.16
CA GLY A 291 -7.09 -14.31 10.29
C GLY A 291 -6.57 -13.19 11.22
N PRO A 292 -5.25 -13.14 11.47
CA PRO A 292 -4.63 -12.20 12.42
C PRO A 292 -4.82 -10.73 12.03
N TRP A 293 -4.79 -10.40 10.74
CA TRP A 293 -5.01 -9.03 10.26
C TRP A 293 -6.45 -8.56 10.44
N HIS A 294 -7.42 -9.45 10.23
CA HIS A 294 -8.83 -9.16 10.48
C HIS A 294 -9.10 -9.00 11.98
N LEU A 295 -8.45 -9.81 12.83
CA LEU A 295 -8.48 -9.62 14.28
C LEU A 295 -7.95 -8.24 14.69
N ILE A 296 -6.76 -7.85 14.21
CA ILE A 296 -6.18 -6.53 14.48
C ILE A 296 -7.13 -5.41 14.04
N TYR A 297 -7.69 -5.50 12.83
CA TYR A 297 -8.66 -4.52 12.32
C TYR A 297 -9.89 -4.41 13.22
N THR A 298 -10.44 -5.53 13.67
CA THR A 298 -11.64 -5.59 14.52
C THR A 298 -11.35 -5.01 15.91
N VAL A 299 -10.19 -5.33 16.49
CA VAL A 299 -9.73 -4.77 17.77
C VAL A 299 -9.57 -3.25 17.68
N VAL A 300 -8.88 -2.76 16.65
CA VAL A 300 -8.69 -1.31 16.43
C VAL A 300 -10.04 -0.62 16.20
N SER A 301 -10.96 -1.26 15.46
CA SER A 301 -12.30 -0.73 15.22
C SER A 301 -13.15 -0.68 16.49
N LEU A 302 -13.08 -1.69 17.37
CA LEU A 302 -13.75 -1.68 18.67
C LEU A 302 -13.20 -0.59 19.59
N LEU A 303 -11.87 -0.47 19.68
CA LEU A 303 -11.20 0.52 20.53
C LEU A 303 -11.38 1.96 20.02
N GLY A 304 -11.49 2.17 18.71
CA GLY A 304 -11.71 3.48 18.12
C GLY A 304 -13.19 3.82 17.94
N LEU A 305 -13.82 3.15 16.98
CA LEU A 305 -15.19 3.44 16.55
C LEU A 305 -16.24 2.90 17.54
N GLY A 306 -16.04 1.68 18.06
CA GLY A 306 -16.92 1.07 19.05
C GLY A 306 -17.01 1.92 20.32
N TYR A 307 -15.85 2.29 20.86
CA TYR A 307 -15.69 3.24 21.97
C TYR A 307 -16.54 4.50 21.81
N HIS A 308 -16.44 5.15 20.64
CA HIS A 308 -17.10 6.42 20.38
C HIS A 308 -18.62 6.30 20.31
N ILE A 309 -19.11 5.28 19.60
CA ILE A 309 -20.55 5.04 19.49
C ILE A 309 -21.10 4.68 20.87
N GLU A 310 -20.41 3.82 21.61
CA GLU A 310 -20.79 3.42 22.97
C GLU A 310 -20.96 4.62 23.90
N ARG A 311 -20.05 5.58 23.85
CA ARG A 311 -20.14 6.78 24.66
C ARG A 311 -21.35 7.65 24.33
N ARG A 312 -21.79 7.67 23.06
CA ARG A 312 -22.97 8.44 22.62
C ARG A 312 -24.29 7.79 23.04
N VAL A 313 -24.37 6.47 22.96
CA VAL A 313 -25.63 5.73 23.13
C VAL A 313 -25.76 5.07 24.50
N GLY A 314 -24.65 4.96 25.24
CA GLY A 314 -24.51 4.21 26.48
C GLY A 314 -24.21 2.73 26.24
N SER A 315 -23.44 2.11 27.14
CA SER A 315 -22.98 0.72 27.02
C SER A 315 -24.09 -0.29 26.78
N VAL A 316 -25.22 -0.16 27.48
CA VAL A 316 -26.36 -1.08 27.35
C VAL A 316 -26.97 -1.01 25.95
N ARG A 317 -27.19 0.20 25.44
CA ARG A 317 -27.77 0.41 24.12
C ARG A 317 -26.81 -0.03 23.03
N PHE A 318 -25.53 0.32 23.17
CA PHE A 318 -24.46 -0.11 22.26
C PHE A 318 -24.40 -1.62 22.12
N LEU A 319 -24.36 -2.36 23.24
CA LEU A 319 -24.34 -3.82 23.23
C LEU A 319 -25.62 -4.40 22.62
N SER A 320 -26.78 -3.81 22.91
CA SER A 320 -28.05 -4.27 22.32
C SER A 320 -28.10 -4.08 20.81
N GLU A 321 -27.62 -2.94 20.31
CA GLU A 321 -27.63 -2.65 18.87
C GLU A 321 -26.55 -3.43 18.12
N MET A 322 -25.38 -3.63 18.74
CA MET A 322 -24.38 -4.59 18.27
C MET A 322 -24.97 -5.99 18.12
N ALA A 323 -25.66 -6.50 19.14
CA ALA A 323 -26.28 -7.82 19.10
C ALA A 323 -27.36 -7.91 18.00
N VAL A 324 -28.19 -6.88 17.84
CA VAL A 324 -29.21 -6.82 16.79
C VAL A 324 -28.59 -6.79 15.39
N LEU A 325 -27.56 -5.99 15.17
CA LEU A 325 -26.90 -5.89 13.88
C LEU A 325 -26.12 -7.15 13.52
N VAL A 326 -25.44 -7.77 14.48
CA VAL A 326 -24.79 -9.07 14.30
C VAL A 326 -25.82 -10.12 13.91
N PHE A 327 -26.94 -10.19 14.64
CA PHE A 327 -28.03 -11.11 14.34
C PHE A 327 -28.61 -10.87 12.94
N ALA A 328 -28.92 -9.62 12.60
CA ALA A 328 -29.51 -9.26 11.31
C ALA A 328 -28.56 -9.54 10.14
N THR A 329 -27.27 -9.23 10.29
CA THR A 329 -26.26 -9.47 9.26
C THR A 329 -26.06 -10.96 9.00
N ASN A 330 -25.96 -11.76 10.07
CA ASN A 330 -25.82 -13.21 9.93
C ASN A 330 -27.09 -13.87 9.41
N LEU A 331 -28.27 -13.40 9.82
CA LEU A 331 -29.54 -13.91 9.29
C LEU A 331 -29.70 -13.59 7.80
N ALA A 332 -29.37 -12.36 7.38
CA ALA A 332 -29.40 -11.95 5.99
C ALA A 332 -28.41 -12.77 5.14
N PHE A 333 -27.21 -13.05 5.67
CA PHE A 333 -26.25 -13.92 5.02
C PHE A 333 -26.79 -15.35 4.87
N CYS A 334 -27.28 -15.97 5.95
CA CYS A 334 -27.88 -17.31 5.88
C CYS A 334 -29.02 -17.38 4.87
N ALA A 335 -29.91 -16.37 4.87
CA ALA A 335 -31.02 -16.29 3.93
C ALA A 335 -30.54 -16.13 2.48
N ALA A 336 -29.52 -15.30 2.24
CA ALA A 336 -28.92 -15.15 0.91
C ALA A 336 -28.31 -16.47 0.41
N ILE A 337 -27.55 -17.17 1.25
CA ILE A 337 -26.95 -18.47 0.92
C ILE A 337 -28.03 -19.52 0.62
N HIS A 338 -29.11 -19.55 1.40
CA HIS A 338 -30.14 -20.59 1.25
C HIS A 338 -31.17 -20.30 0.16
N TYR A 339 -31.47 -19.04 -0.14
CA TYR A 339 -32.53 -18.67 -1.09
C TYR A 339 -32.04 -18.08 -2.41
N LEU A 340 -30.82 -17.53 -2.48
CA LEU A 340 -30.30 -16.87 -3.69
C LEU A 340 -29.24 -17.68 -4.43
N LEU A 341 -28.55 -18.61 -3.76
CA LEU A 341 -27.62 -19.50 -4.45
C LEU A 341 -28.41 -20.69 -5.04
N PRO A 342 -28.29 -20.96 -6.35
CA PRO A 342 -28.90 -22.14 -6.95
C PRO A 342 -28.23 -23.41 -6.38
N ASP A 343 -29.03 -24.45 -6.15
CA ASP A 343 -28.54 -25.81 -5.89
C ASP A 343 -27.77 -26.32 -7.12
N ASN A 344 -26.50 -25.91 -7.24
CA ASN A 344 -25.64 -26.33 -8.33
C ASN A 344 -25.11 -27.74 -8.05
N ASP A 345 -25.92 -28.75 -8.37
CA ASP A 345 -25.46 -30.14 -8.50
C ASP A 345 -24.64 -30.37 -9.80
N GLU A 346 -24.47 -29.36 -10.67
CA GLU A 346 -23.91 -29.54 -12.02
C GLU A 346 -22.51 -28.95 -12.28
N SER A 347 -21.87 -28.28 -11.33
CA SER A 347 -20.47 -27.82 -11.51
C SER A 347 -19.54 -28.56 -10.58
N GLY A 348 -18.98 -29.68 -11.04
CA GLY A 348 -18.06 -30.57 -10.31
C GLY A 348 -16.69 -29.98 -9.93
N ALA A 349 -16.65 -28.73 -9.46
CA ALA A 349 -15.44 -28.04 -9.03
C ALA A 349 -15.44 -27.65 -7.55
N VAL A 350 -16.59 -27.66 -6.85
CA VAL A 350 -16.68 -27.38 -5.41
C VAL A 350 -17.75 -28.26 -4.80
N THR A 351 -17.43 -28.99 -3.73
CA THR A 351 -18.42 -29.85 -3.08
C THR A 351 -19.49 -28.99 -2.37
N PRO A 352 -20.79 -29.37 -2.37
CA PRO A 352 -21.86 -28.59 -1.72
C PRO A 352 -21.64 -28.28 -0.23
N ASN A 353 -20.71 -29.00 0.42
CA ASN A 353 -20.34 -28.80 1.82
C ASN A 353 -19.34 -27.66 2.05
N GLU A 354 -18.61 -27.20 1.04
CA GLU A 354 -17.59 -26.14 1.18
C GLU A 354 -18.19 -24.73 1.18
N MET A 355 -19.23 -24.47 0.38
CA MET A 355 -19.97 -23.19 0.41
C MET A 355 -20.82 -22.99 1.68
N LYS A 356 -21.12 -24.06 2.43
CA LYS A 356 -21.91 -24.01 3.67
C LYS A 356 -21.12 -23.55 4.91
N ARG A 357 -19.82 -23.29 4.77
CA ARG A 357 -18.91 -22.88 5.87
C ARG A 357 -18.10 -21.64 5.49
N GLU A 358 -18.76 -20.56 5.12
CA GLU A 358 -18.08 -19.27 5.00
C GLU A 358 -18.19 -18.46 6.29
N CYS A 359 -17.05 -17.93 6.74
CA CYS A 359 -16.97 -17.09 7.92
C CYS A 359 -17.35 -15.65 7.58
N VAL A 360 -18.53 -15.21 8.00
CA VAL A 360 -18.95 -13.80 7.85
C VAL A 360 -18.24 -12.94 8.89
N PRO A 361 -17.60 -11.82 8.50
CA PRO A 361 -17.01 -10.86 9.43
C PRO A 361 -18.09 -9.99 10.11
N ALA A 362 -19.02 -10.63 10.81
CA ALA A 362 -20.29 -10.02 11.21
C ALA A 362 -20.14 -8.98 12.32
N LEU A 363 -19.22 -9.16 13.27
CA LEU A 363 -18.91 -8.13 14.26
C LEU A 363 -18.37 -6.86 13.59
N THR A 364 -17.43 -7.03 12.65
CA THR A 364 -16.85 -5.94 11.86
C THR A 364 -17.90 -5.22 11.01
N ALA A 365 -18.75 -5.99 10.34
CA ALA A 365 -19.86 -5.46 9.57
C ALA A 365 -20.87 -4.72 10.45
N ALA A 366 -21.18 -5.22 11.65
CA ALA A 366 -22.06 -4.56 12.61
C ALA A 366 -21.45 -3.23 13.09
N ILE A 367 -20.16 -3.19 13.43
CA ILE A 367 -19.46 -1.97 13.84
C ILE A 367 -19.52 -0.90 12.73
N MET A 368 -19.31 -1.32 11.48
CA MET A 368 -19.44 -0.46 10.30
C MET A 368 -20.90 -0.04 10.03
N GLY A 369 -21.86 -0.92 10.28
CA GLY A 369 -23.30 -0.64 10.19
C GLY A 369 -23.74 0.41 11.21
N MET A 370 -23.28 0.33 12.45
CA MET A 370 -23.55 1.36 13.46
C MET A 370 -22.96 2.71 13.07
N LYS A 371 -21.79 2.74 12.45
CA LYS A 371 -21.26 3.99 11.91
C LYS A 371 -22.19 4.64 10.88
N GLY A 372 -22.87 3.83 10.05
CA GLY A 372 -23.89 4.30 9.11
C GLY A 372 -25.14 4.81 9.81
N LEU A 373 -25.67 4.06 10.78
CA LEU A 373 -26.88 4.43 11.56
C LEU A 373 -26.69 5.70 12.39
N TYR A 374 -25.48 5.92 12.90
CA TYR A 374 -25.11 7.09 13.69
C TYR A 374 -24.43 8.19 12.87
N ARG A 375 -24.55 8.15 11.54
CA ARG A 375 -24.04 9.17 10.62
C ARG A 375 -25.10 10.25 10.37
N VAL A 376 -25.07 11.35 11.12
CA VAL A 376 -25.88 12.56 10.86
C VAL A 376 -25.03 13.82 11.17
N PRO A 377 -25.13 14.90 10.37
CA PRO A 377 -24.03 15.82 10.08
C PRO A 377 -23.86 16.92 11.13
N TYR A 378 -22.61 17.30 11.41
CA TYR A 378 -22.29 18.58 12.05
C TYR A 378 -22.41 19.71 11.02
N LEU A 379 -23.61 20.24 10.86
CA LEU A 379 -23.85 21.61 10.43
C LEU A 379 -24.86 22.18 11.43
N GLN A 380 -24.48 23.28 12.10
CA GLN A 380 -25.20 24.01 13.17
C GLN A 380 -25.12 23.28 14.53
N ASP A 381 -24.44 23.78 15.56
CA ASP A 381 -24.26 25.16 16.04
C ASP A 381 -22.81 25.54 16.37
#